data_AF-A0A3N5PVY0-F1
#
_entry.id   AF-A0A3N5PVY0-F1
#
_cell.length_a   1.000
_cell.length_b   1.000
_cell.length_c   1.000
_cell.angle_alpha   90.00
_cell.angle_beta   90.00
_cell.angle_gamma   90.00
#
_symmetry.space_group_name_H-M   'P 1'
#
loop_
_entity.id
_entity.type
_entity.pdbx_description
1 polymer ?
#
loop_
_entity_poly.entity_id
_entity_poly.type
_entity_poly.pdbx_seq_one_letter_code
_entity_poly.pdbx_strand_id
1 'polypeptide(L)'
;MPIALDISELDRATREVRRRLLAARTADGYWVGQLSSSALSTATATFALHIVDGDAHAAQVRAGLAWLVGHQNADGGWGDTVGSISNLST
;
A
#
# COMPACT_ATOMS: atom_id res chain seq x y z
N MET A 1 -7.45 -30.03 15.50
CA MET A 1 -7.28 -29.76 16.94
C MET A 1 -7.55 -28.29 17.20
N PRO A 2 -8.32 -27.91 18.23
CA PRO A 2 -8.47 -26.51 18.56
C PRO A 2 -7.13 -25.98 19.07
N ILE A 3 -6.68 -24.84 18.56
CA ILE A 3 -5.54 -24.12 19.12
C ILE A 3 -5.99 -23.60 20.48
N ALA A 4 -5.46 -24.18 21.56
CA ALA A 4 -5.63 -23.60 22.89
C ALA A 4 -4.85 -22.28 22.90
N LEU A 5 -5.58 -21.16 22.97
CA LEU A 5 -4.98 -19.83 23.08
C LEU A 5 -4.40 -19.66 24.49
N ASP A 6 -3.08 -19.49 24.58
CA ASP A 6 -2.41 -19.09 25.82
C ASP A 6 -2.65 -17.60 26.08
N ILE A 7 -3.50 -17.31 27.07
CA ILE A 7 -3.87 -15.95 27.44
C ILE A 7 -2.66 -15.16 27.97
N SER A 8 -1.72 -15.81 28.64
CA SER A 8 -0.55 -15.13 29.22
C SER A 8 0.39 -14.61 28.13
N GLU A 9 0.57 -15.40 27.07
CA GLU A 9 1.35 -15.01 25.90
C GLU A 9 0.65 -13.92 25.07
N LEU A 10 -0.68 -13.98 24.94
CA LEU A 10 -1.46 -12.93 24.29
C LEU A 10 -1.34 -11.58 25.03
N ASP A 11 -1.37 -11.61 26.36
CA ASP A 11 -1.20 -10.43 27.21
C ASP A 11 0.21 -9.84 27.07
N ARG A 12 1.22 -10.70 27.00
CA ARG A 12 2.61 -10.29 26.78
C ARG A 12 2.77 -9.62 25.41
N ALA A 13 2.23 -10.23 24.36
CA ALA A 13 2.24 -9.68 23.01
C ALA A 13 1.54 -8.32 22.94
N THR A 14 0.38 -8.20 23.59
CA THR A 14 -0.42 -6.97 23.63
C THR A 14 0.35 -5.82 24.29
N ARG A 15 0.97 -6.07 25.45
CA ARG A 15 1.79 -5.06 26.14
C ARG A 15 2.96 -4.60 25.27
N GLU A 16 3.63 -5.53 24.61
CA GLU A 16 4.77 -5.21 23.77
C GLU A 16 4.39 -4.41 22.52
N VAL A 17 3.35 -4.82 21.79
CA VAL A 17 2.86 -4.08 20.63
C VAL A 17 2.37 -2.69 21.03
N ARG A 18 1.63 -2.56 22.14
CA ARG A 18 1.21 -1.25 22.66
C ARG A 18 2.41 -0.34 22.96
N ARG A 19 3.43 -0.87 23.65
CA ARG A 19 4.66 -0.13 23.97
C ARG A 19 5.33 0.36 22.69
N ARG A 20 5.50 -0.52 21.69
CA ARG A 20 6.11 -0.18 20.40
C ARG A 20 5.32 0.87 19.63
N LEU A 21 3.99 0.73 19.56
CA LEU A 21 3.13 1.71 18.88
C LEU A 21 3.19 3.07 19.56
N LEU A 22 3.10 3.15 20.89
CA LEU A 22 3.19 4.43 21.60
C LEU A 22 4.55 5.11 21.46
N ALA A 23 5.64 4.32 21.40
CA ALA A 23 7.00 4.81 21.19
C ALA A 23 7.27 5.25 19.74
N ALA A 24 6.50 4.76 18.77
CA ALA A 24 6.63 5.12 17.35
C ALA A 24 5.96 6.45 16.97
N ARG A 25 5.33 7.15 17.92
CA ARG A 25 4.73 8.46 17.67
C ARG A 25 5.79 9.55 17.54
N THR A 26 5.47 10.57 16.78
CA THR A 26 6.22 11.83 16.72
C THR A 26 6.18 12.55 18.07
N ALA A 27 7.05 13.55 18.24
CA ALA A 27 7.05 14.42 19.42
C ALA A 27 5.69 15.13 19.63
N ASP A 28 4.97 15.41 18.54
CA ASP A 28 3.65 16.03 18.54
C ASP A 28 2.50 15.04 18.83
N GLY A 29 2.80 13.75 18.97
CA GLY A 29 1.85 12.75 19.45
C GLY A 29 1.04 12.01 18.38
N TYR A 30 1.41 12.07 17.10
CA TYR A 30 0.77 11.31 16.00
C TYR A 30 1.74 10.30 15.36
N TRP A 31 1.24 9.42 14.50
CA TRP A 31 2.08 8.48 13.74
C TRP A 31 2.34 9.00 12.33
N VAL A 32 3.55 8.77 11.83
CA VAL A 32 3.91 8.98 10.43
C VAL A 32 4.20 7.62 9.82
N GLY A 33 3.67 7.39 8.63
CA GLY A 33 3.88 6.17 7.88
C GLY A 33 3.76 6.44 6.38
N GLN A 34 4.07 5.43 5.59
CA GLN A 34 3.90 5.46 4.15
C GLN A 34 2.65 4.67 3.78
N LEU A 35 1.82 5.23 2.90
CA LEU A 35 0.71 4.48 2.32
C LEU A 35 1.24 3.39 1.39
N SER A 36 0.47 2.31 1.24
CA SER A 36 0.79 1.26 0.28
C SER A 36 0.81 1.82 -1.15
N SER A 37 1.65 1.24 -2.00
CA SER A 37 1.59 1.49 -3.45
C SER A 37 0.22 1.05 -3.99
N SER A 38 -0.33 1.85 -4.92
CA SER A 38 -1.69 1.69 -5.44
C SER A 38 -1.69 1.80 -6.96
N ALA A 39 -2.32 0.84 -7.64
CA ALA A 39 -2.50 0.88 -9.08
C ALA A 39 -3.37 2.07 -9.52
N LEU A 40 -4.48 2.32 -8.83
CA LEU A 40 -5.35 3.47 -9.11
C LEU A 40 -4.59 4.80 -9.03
N SER A 41 -3.79 5.00 -7.97
CA SER A 41 -3.01 6.23 -7.81
C SER A 41 -1.93 6.37 -8.91
N THR A 42 -1.23 5.28 -9.24
CA THR A 42 -0.22 5.26 -10.30
C THR A 42 -0.85 5.54 -11.67
N ALA A 43 -1.98 4.90 -12.00
CA ALA A 43 -2.70 5.11 -13.24
C ALA A 43 -3.21 6.56 -13.36
N THR A 44 -3.81 7.09 -12.29
CA THR A 44 -4.29 8.48 -12.26
C THR A 44 -3.15 9.47 -12.48
N ALA A 45 -2.03 9.32 -11.77
CA ALA A 45 -0.87 10.20 -11.95
C ALA A 45 -0.25 10.08 -13.34
N THR A 46 -0.13 8.85 -13.85
CA THR A 46 0.39 8.57 -15.20
C THR A 46 -0.47 9.22 -16.27
N PHE A 47 -1.79 9.09 -16.16
CA PHE A 47 -2.74 9.72 -17.07
C PHE A 47 -2.67 11.24 -16.99
N ALA A 48 -2.67 11.82 -15.79
CA ALA A 48 -2.57 13.27 -15.61
C ALA A 48 -1.28 13.86 -16.22
N LEU A 49 -0.14 13.19 -16.00
CA LEU A 49 1.14 13.59 -16.59
C LEU A 49 1.14 13.52 -18.11
N HIS A 50 0.51 12.49 -18.68
CA HIS A 50 0.38 12.37 -20.13
C HIS A 50 -0.50 13.48 -20.72
N ILE A 51 -1.60 13.81 -20.06
CA ILE A 51 -2.55 14.84 -20.52
C ILE A 51 -1.96 16.25 -20.44
N VAL A 52 -1.19 16.56 -19.39
CA VAL A 52 -0.63 17.91 -19.21
C VAL A 52 0.52 18.17 -20.19
N ASP A 53 1.46 17.23 -20.33
CA ASP A 53 2.56 17.27 -21.29
C ASP A 53 3.27 15.89 -21.34
N GLY A 54 2.78 15.01 -22.21
CA GLY A 54 3.31 13.65 -22.33
C GLY A 54 4.77 13.58 -22.79
N ASP A 55 5.27 14.58 -23.52
CA ASP A 55 6.65 14.61 -24.00
C ASP A 55 7.60 15.06 -22.90
N ALA A 56 7.25 16.13 -22.17
CA ALA A 56 8.04 16.59 -21.03
C ALA A 56 8.08 15.56 -19.89
N HIS A 57 7.03 14.73 -19.75
CA HIS A 57 6.90 13.72 -18.70
C HIS A 57 7.06 12.28 -19.20
N ALA A 58 7.63 12.08 -20.39
CA ALA A 58 7.67 10.78 -21.04
C ALA A 58 8.35 9.68 -20.21
N ALA A 59 9.35 10.03 -19.39
CA ALA A 59 10.03 9.08 -18.52
C ALA A 59 9.11 8.58 -17.38
N GLN A 60 8.39 9.49 -16.72
CA GLN A 60 7.45 9.18 -15.65
C GLN A 60 6.25 8.40 -16.17
N VAL A 61 5.72 8.78 -17.35
CA VAL A 61 4.63 8.06 -18.00
C VAL A 61 5.04 6.62 -18.31
N ARG A 62 6.22 6.41 -18.92
CA ARG A 62 6.74 5.05 -19.19
C ARG A 62 6.96 4.25 -17.91
N ALA A 63 7.49 4.87 -16.86
CA ALA A 63 7.71 4.22 -15.58
C ALA A 63 6.40 3.78 -14.93
N GLY A 64 5.37 4.64 -14.95
CA GLY A 64 4.04 4.34 -14.42
C GLY A 64 3.37 3.20 -15.17
N LEU A 65 3.41 3.21 -16.51
CA LEU A 65 2.89 2.12 -17.33
C LEU A 65 3.62 0.79 -17.06
N ALA A 66 4.95 0.81 -17.00
CA ALA A 66 5.74 -0.38 -16.70
C ALA A 66 5.42 -0.93 -15.30
N TRP A 67 5.22 -0.04 -14.32
CA TRP A 67 4.81 -0.44 -12.99
C TRP A 67 3.44 -1.11 -12.98
N LEU A 68 2.45 -0.54 -13.67
CA LEU A 68 1.09 -1.11 -13.76
C LEU A 68 1.10 -2.52 -14.36
N VAL A 69 1.83 -2.71 -15.46
CA VAL A 69 1.98 -4.03 -16.10
C VAL A 69 2.68 -5.02 -15.15
N GLY A 70 3.72 -4.57 -14.45
CA GLY A 70 4.48 -5.43 -13.52
C GLY A 70 3.72 -5.83 -12.25
N HIS A 71 2.63 -5.14 -11.91
CA HIS A 71 1.84 -5.37 -10.70
C HIS A 71 0.39 -5.79 -11.00
N GLN A 72 0.12 -6.25 -12.22
CA GLN A 72 -1.17 -6.84 -12.59
C GLN A 72 -1.33 -8.22 -11.93
N ASN A 73 -2.51 -8.49 -11.39
CA ASN A 73 -2.85 -9.80 -10.85
C ASN A 73 -2.96 -10.86 -11.96
N ALA A 74 -2.89 -12.14 -11.58
CA ALA A 74 -3.00 -13.25 -12.54
C ALA A 74 -4.34 -13.30 -13.29
N ASP A 75 -5.39 -12.66 -12.75
CA ASP A 75 -6.70 -12.52 -13.38
C ASP A 75 -6.81 -11.32 -14.34
N GLY A 76 -5.74 -10.53 -14.48
CA GLY A 76 -5.69 -9.34 -15.32
C GLY A 76 -6.17 -8.05 -14.66
N GLY A 77 -6.58 -8.07 -13.39
CA GLY A 77 -7.00 -6.87 -12.66
C GLY A 77 -5.93 -6.30 -11.72
N TRP A 78 -6.35 -5.30 -10.93
CA TRP A 78 -5.60 -4.74 -9.81
C TRP A 78 -6.52 -4.58 -8.59
N GLY A 79 -5.92 -4.57 -7.40
CA GLY A 79 -6.63 -4.24 -6.16
C GLY A 79 -6.09 -2.98 -5.49
N ASP A 80 -6.68 -2.61 -4.35
CA ASP A 80 -6.34 -1.36 -3.63
C ASP A 80 -4.85 -1.24 -3.25
N THR A 81 -4.19 -2.40 -3.08
CA THR A 81 -2.76 -2.55 -2.86
C THR A 81 -2.20 -3.67 -3.74
N VAL A 82 -0.87 -3.77 -3.86
CA VAL A 82 -0.17 -4.82 -4.62
C VAL A 82 -0.55 -6.25 -4.21
N GLY A 83 -1.02 -6.47 -2.97
CA GLY A 83 -1.44 -7.79 -2.49
C GLY A 83 -2.96 -8.01 -2.44
N SER A 84 -3.75 -7.01 -2.86
CA SER A 84 -5.21 -7.09 -2.79
C SER A 84 -5.77 -7.86 -3.98
N ILE A 85 -6.88 -8.58 -3.75
CA ILE A 85 -7.67 -9.16 -4.85
C ILE A 85 -8.17 -8.06 -5.78
N SER A 86 -8.37 -8.40 -7.05
CA SER A 86 -8.83 -7.46 -8.06
C SER A 86 -10.22 -6.92 -7.74
N ASN A 87 -10.45 -5.63 -8.01
CA ASN A 87 -11.76 -5.00 -7.84
C ASN A 87 -12.06 -4.03 -9.00
N LEU A 88 -13.35 -3.73 -9.20
CA LEU A 88 -13.80 -2.93 -10.35
C LEU A 88 -13.33 -1.47 -10.30
N SER A 89 -13.10 -0.93 -9.10
CA SER A 89 -12.71 0.46 -8.90
C SER A 89 -11.21 0.73 -9.13
N THR A 90 -10.41 -0.30 -9.40
CA THR A 90 -8.96 -0.20 -9.57
C THR A 90 -8.54 -0.64 -10.97
#